data_AF-A0A525HGA0-F1
#
_entry.id   AF-A0A525HGA0-F1
#
_cell.length_a   1.000
_cell.length_b   1.000
_cell.length_c   1.000
_cell.angle_alpha   90.00
_cell.angle_beta   90.00
_cell.angle_gamma   90.00
#
_symmetry.space_group_name_H-M   'P 1'
#
loop_
_entity.id
_entity.type
_entity.pdbx_description
1 polymer ?
#
loop_
_entity_poly.entity_id
_entity_poly.type
_entity_poly.pdbx_seq_one_letter_code
_entity_poly.pdbx_strand_id
1 'polypeptide(L)'
;MTDNDTADRLMDKRARMMPALAAMFVAQQAVYFTGPRLDEGKLRLVNYISIGGWLALSTVLLFGLVTGGTLFRSASVRALMNDEGTRANRADALSWGFVATMIGAIALYVLSLFERMTERETIHVVMTIGIAAALLRFGILERRALKNG
;
A
#
# COMPACT_ATOMS: atom_id res chain seq x y z
N MET A 1 25.87 -16.88 7.93
CA MET A 1 24.42 -16.83 7.61
C MET A 1 24.33 -17.12 6.13
N THR A 2 23.62 -18.17 5.74
CA THR A 2 23.49 -18.54 4.33
C THR A 2 22.51 -17.60 3.63
N ASP A 3 22.56 -17.55 2.29
CA ASP A 3 21.59 -16.78 1.49
C ASP A 3 20.16 -17.27 1.74
N ASN A 4 19.98 -18.56 1.99
CA ASN A 4 18.70 -19.17 2.35
C ASN A 4 18.19 -18.66 3.71
N ASP A 5 19.03 -18.68 4.76
CA ASP A 5 18.65 -18.15 6.08
C ASP A 5 18.24 -16.67 6.01
N THR A 6 18.89 -15.91 5.13
CA THR A 6 18.60 -14.48 4.91
C THR A 6 17.28 -14.31 4.18
N ALA A 7 17.03 -15.09 3.13
CA ALA A 7 15.80 -15.07 2.36
C ALA A 7 14.60 -15.44 3.23
N ASP A 8 14.70 -16.51 4.00
CA ASP A 8 13.62 -16.99 4.89
C ASP A 8 13.23 -15.92 5.91
N ARG A 9 14.20 -15.33 6.61
CA ARG A 9 13.94 -14.21 7.55
C ARG A 9 13.26 -13.03 6.88
N LEU A 10 13.64 -12.71 5.65
CA LEU A 10 13.07 -11.58 4.92
C LEU A 10 11.65 -11.88 4.42
N MET A 11 11.38 -13.10 3.96
CA MET A 11 10.04 -13.55 3.57
C MET A 11 9.08 -13.50 4.76
N ASP A 12 9.53 -14.00 5.90
CA ASP A 12 8.74 -14.05 7.13
C ASP A 12 8.43 -12.65 7.68
N LYS A 13 9.42 -11.75 7.62
CA LYS A 13 9.23 -10.32 7.94
C LYS A 13 8.29 -9.63 6.96
N ARG A 14 8.43 -9.87 5.66
CA ARG A 14 7.58 -9.30 4.58
C ARG A 14 6.12 -9.67 4.77
N ALA A 15 5.84 -10.96 4.98
CA ALA A 15 4.50 -11.47 5.20
C ALA A 15 3.82 -10.80 6.41
N ARG A 16 4.57 -10.51 7.47
CA ARG A 16 4.04 -9.83 8.65
C ARG A 16 3.91 -8.32 8.46
N MET A 17 4.88 -7.66 7.85
CA MET A 17 4.90 -6.20 7.72
C MET A 17 3.86 -5.67 6.72
N MET A 18 3.63 -6.33 5.58
CA MET A 18 2.77 -5.76 4.53
C MET A 18 1.32 -5.50 4.98
N PRO A 19 0.63 -6.43 5.69
CA PRO A 19 -0.71 -6.13 6.22
C PRO A 19 -0.69 -5.07 7.32
N ALA A 20 0.35 -5.04 8.15
CA ALA A 20 0.48 -4.04 9.21
C ALA A 20 0.68 -2.64 8.62
N LEU A 21 1.51 -2.51 7.59
CA LEU A 21 1.71 -1.26 6.86
C LEU A 21 0.43 -0.81 6.17
N ALA A 22 -0.33 -1.73 5.58
CA ALA A 22 -1.62 -1.39 4.98
C ALA A 22 -2.63 -0.90 6.03
N ALA A 23 -2.74 -1.58 7.17
CA ALA A 23 -3.61 -1.16 8.26
C ALA A 23 -3.20 0.22 8.82
N MET A 24 -1.89 0.45 9.00
CA MET A 24 -1.35 1.74 9.43
C MET A 24 -1.65 2.84 8.40
N PHE A 25 -1.46 2.55 7.12
CA PHE A 25 -1.69 3.51 6.02
C PHE A 25 -3.17 3.91 5.91
N VAL A 26 -4.09 2.97 6.16
CA VAL A 26 -5.53 3.25 6.28
C VAL A 26 -5.84 4.02 7.57
N ALA A 27 -5.24 3.66 8.70
CA ALA A 27 -5.47 4.37 9.97
C ALA A 27 -5.04 5.84 9.91
N GLN A 28 -3.99 6.15 9.14
CA GLN A 28 -3.54 7.53 8.90
C GLN A 28 -4.57 8.39 8.16
N GLN A 29 -5.55 7.80 7.48
CA GLN A 29 -6.62 8.56 6.81
C GLN A 29 -7.49 9.33 7.80
N ALA A 30 -7.71 8.76 9.00
CA ALA A 30 -8.47 9.45 10.04
C ALA A 30 -7.85 10.80 10.37
N VAL A 31 -6.51 10.87 10.48
CA VAL A 31 -5.78 12.10 10.78
C VAL A 31 -5.94 13.14 9.67
N TYR A 32 -5.98 12.71 8.40
CA TYR A 32 -6.20 13.60 7.26
C TYR A 32 -7.60 14.24 7.29
N PHE A 33 -8.64 13.44 7.56
CA PHE A 33 -10.04 13.92 7.56
C PHE A 33 -10.45 14.64 8.85
N THR A 34 -9.77 14.42 9.97
CA THR A 34 -10.03 15.15 11.24
C THR A 34 -9.17 16.41 11.41
N GLY A 35 -8.18 16.63 10.53
CA GLY A 35 -7.30 17.80 10.59
C GLY A 35 -7.95 19.09 10.08
N PRO A 36 -7.36 20.27 10.35
CA PRO A 36 -7.83 21.54 9.79
C PRO A 36 -7.84 21.48 8.26
N ARG A 37 -9.00 21.73 7.65
CA ARG A 37 -9.15 21.72 6.19
C ARG A 37 -8.31 22.83 5.58
N LEU A 38 -7.74 22.55 4.40
CA LEU A 38 -6.85 23.49 3.68
C LEU A 38 -7.53 24.82 3.33
N ASP A 39 -8.85 24.85 3.31
CA ASP A 39 -9.67 26.01 2.93
C ASP A 39 -9.76 27.10 4.01
N GLU A 40 -9.24 26.88 5.22
CA GLU A 40 -9.27 27.88 6.31
C GLU A 40 -8.20 28.99 6.20
N GLY A 41 -7.62 29.20 5.02
CA GLY A 41 -6.81 30.40 4.71
C GLY A 41 -5.45 30.52 5.43
N LYS A 42 -5.12 29.60 6.34
CA LYS A 42 -3.79 29.53 6.99
C LYS A 42 -3.01 28.38 6.37
N LEU A 43 -2.26 28.70 5.31
CA LEU A 43 -1.26 27.84 4.68
C LEU A 43 -0.17 27.46 5.70
N ARG A 44 -0.47 26.48 6.53
CA ARG A 44 0.42 26.01 7.58
C ARG A 44 1.36 24.98 6.96
N LEU A 45 2.68 25.18 7.09
CA LEU A 45 3.74 24.29 6.59
C LEU A 45 3.47 22.80 6.92
N VAL A 46 2.85 22.56 8.07
CA VAL A 46 2.37 21.25 8.54
C VAL A 46 1.52 20.52 7.50
N ASN A 47 0.64 21.23 6.77
CA ASN A 47 -0.24 20.63 5.78
C ASN A 47 0.54 20.12 4.55
N TYR A 48 1.54 20.87 4.09
CA TYR A 48 2.41 20.44 3.00
C TYR A 48 3.27 19.24 3.39
N ILE A 49 3.78 19.21 4.62
CA ILE A 49 4.54 18.08 5.15
C ILE A 49 3.66 16.83 5.23
N SER A 50 2.41 16.94 5.71
CA SER A 50 1.48 15.81 5.78
C SER A 50 1.14 15.24 4.40
N ILE A 51 0.86 16.10 3.42
CA ILE A 51 0.56 15.67 2.04
C ILE A 51 1.80 15.03 1.40
N GLY A 52 2.96 15.69 1.53
CA GLY A 52 4.22 15.17 0.99
C GLY A 52 4.61 13.84 1.64
N GLY A 53 4.41 13.70 2.95
CA GLY A 53 4.64 12.48 3.69
C GLY A 53 3.73 11.33 3.24
N TRP A 54 2.43 11.59 3.06
CA TRP A 54 1.49 10.61 2.53
C TRP A 54 1.85 10.20 1.10
N LEU A 55 2.20 11.15 0.23
CA LEU A 55 2.55 10.87 -1.16
C LEU A 55 3.84 10.04 -1.27
N ALA A 56 4.85 10.40 -0.47
CA ALA A 56 6.10 9.66 -0.37
C ALA A 56 5.86 8.23 0.12
N LEU A 57 5.07 8.07 1.20
CA LEU A 57 4.71 6.76 1.74
C LEU A 57 3.95 5.92 0.71
N SER A 58 2.95 6.49 0.04
CA SER A 58 2.17 5.83 -1.00
C SER A 58 3.07 5.32 -2.13
N THR A 59 4.02 6.15 -2.56
CA THR A 59 4.99 5.81 -3.60
C THR A 59 5.90 4.67 -3.16
N VAL A 60 6.47 4.75 -1.95
CA VAL A 60 7.34 3.71 -1.39
C VAL A 60 6.60 2.38 -1.25
N LEU A 61 5.35 2.41 -0.78
CA LEU A 61 4.52 1.22 -0.62
C LEU A 61 4.18 0.57 -1.96
N LEU A 62 3.72 1.35 -2.94
CA LEU A 62 3.41 0.85 -4.26
C LEU A 62 4.66 0.30 -4.96
N PHE A 63 5.76 1.04 -4.91
CA PHE A 63 7.03 0.60 -5.50
C PHE A 63 7.57 -0.65 -4.82
N GLY A 64 7.49 -0.73 -3.48
CA GLY A 64 7.86 -1.90 -2.71
C GLY A 64 7.02 -3.13 -3.08
N LEU A 65 5.72 -2.95 -3.30
CA LEU A 65 4.83 -4.02 -3.74
C LEU A 65 5.18 -4.49 -5.16
N VAL A 66 5.28 -3.59 -6.14
CA VAL A 66 5.56 -3.92 -7.55
C VAL A 66 6.92 -4.62 -7.69
N THR A 67 7.94 -4.12 -7.00
CA THR A 67 9.32 -4.62 -7.10
C THR A 67 9.60 -5.80 -6.16
N GLY A 68 8.71 -6.07 -5.20
CA GLY A 68 8.91 -7.10 -4.17
C GLY A 68 9.84 -6.70 -3.04
N GLY A 69 10.33 -5.45 -3.00
CA GLY A 69 11.19 -4.93 -1.93
C GLY A 69 12.61 -5.50 -1.91
N THR A 70 13.08 -6.06 -3.02
CA THR A 70 14.36 -6.81 -3.12
C THR A 70 15.41 -6.17 -4.02
N LEU A 71 15.16 -4.96 -4.53
CA LEU A 71 16.07 -4.30 -5.49
C LEU A 71 17.49 -4.10 -4.95
N PHE A 72 17.64 -3.85 -3.65
CA PHE A 72 18.93 -3.65 -2.98
C PHE A 72 19.54 -4.94 -2.41
N ARG A 73 19.04 -6.12 -2.81
CA ARG A 73 19.54 -7.43 -2.34
C ARG A 73 20.36 -8.12 -3.43
N SER A 74 21.22 -9.06 -3.03
CA SER A 74 22.02 -9.87 -3.95
C SER A 74 21.12 -10.64 -4.92
N ALA A 75 21.63 -10.96 -6.11
CA ALA A 75 20.85 -11.66 -7.14
C ALA A 75 20.32 -13.03 -6.66
N SER A 76 21.13 -13.74 -5.86
CA SER A 76 20.77 -15.01 -5.22
C SER A 76 19.58 -14.87 -4.26
N VAL A 77 19.67 -13.96 -3.28
CA VAL A 77 18.57 -13.69 -2.33
C VAL A 77 17.32 -13.18 -3.06
N ARG A 78 17.49 -12.35 -4.09
CA ARG A 78 16.37 -11.84 -4.88
C ARG A 78 15.66 -12.95 -5.67
N ALA A 79 16.39 -13.92 -6.21
CA ALA A 79 15.81 -15.06 -6.90
C ALA A 79 14.99 -15.93 -5.93
N LEU A 80 15.53 -16.20 -4.74
CA LEU A 80 14.83 -16.96 -3.69
C LEU A 80 13.57 -16.25 -3.20
N MET A 81 13.65 -14.93 -2.96
CA MET A 81 12.52 -14.14 -2.48
C MET A 81 11.43 -13.84 -3.51
N ASN A 82 11.70 -14.05 -4.80
CA ASN A 82 10.76 -13.83 -5.91
C ASN A 82 10.55 -15.13 -6.70
N ASP A 83 10.32 -16.22 -5.96
CA ASP A 83 9.85 -17.47 -6.51
C ASP A 83 8.50 -17.31 -7.26
N GLU A 84 8.09 -18.36 -7.96
CA GLU A 84 6.86 -18.36 -8.75
C GLU A 84 5.63 -18.07 -7.88
N GLY A 85 5.59 -18.59 -6.66
CA GLY A 85 4.52 -18.35 -5.69
C GLY A 85 4.39 -16.87 -5.31
N THR A 86 5.50 -16.23 -4.91
CA THR A 86 5.51 -14.79 -4.57
C THR A 86 5.08 -13.93 -5.76
N ARG A 87 5.53 -14.28 -6.98
CA ARG A 87 5.16 -13.56 -8.20
C ARG A 87 3.66 -13.69 -8.50
N ALA A 88 3.09 -14.88 -8.35
CA ALA A 88 1.66 -15.12 -8.50
C ALA A 88 0.84 -14.36 -7.45
N ASN A 89 1.25 -14.41 -6.18
CA ASN A 89 0.60 -13.67 -5.09
C ASN A 89 0.59 -12.16 -5.35
N ARG A 90 1.69 -11.62 -5.89
CA ARG A 90 1.79 -10.20 -6.25
C ARG A 90 0.87 -9.84 -7.40
N ALA A 91 0.80 -10.66 -8.45
CA ALA A 91 -0.09 -10.42 -9.58
C ALA A 91 -1.57 -10.42 -9.13
N ASP A 92 -1.97 -11.40 -8.30
CA ASP A 92 -3.31 -11.45 -7.71
C ASP A 92 -3.60 -10.22 -6.85
N ALA A 93 -2.64 -9.83 -6.00
CA ALA A 93 -2.76 -8.64 -5.17
C ALA A 93 -2.93 -7.34 -5.97
N LEU A 94 -2.18 -7.17 -7.05
CA LEU A 94 -2.32 -6.01 -7.94
C LEU A 94 -3.69 -6.00 -8.65
N SER A 95 -4.18 -7.18 -9.07
CA SER A 95 -5.53 -7.31 -9.63
C SER A 95 -6.61 -6.91 -8.62
N TRP A 96 -6.50 -7.36 -7.37
CA TRP A 96 -7.40 -6.94 -6.29
C TRP A 96 -7.31 -5.44 -5.99
N GLY A 97 -6.10 -4.88 -6.00
CA GLY A 97 -5.88 -3.44 -5.88
C GLY A 97 -6.61 -2.66 -6.97
N PHE A 98 -6.46 -3.07 -8.23
CA PHE A 98 -7.14 -2.46 -9.37
C PHE A 98 -8.67 -2.53 -9.22
N VAL A 99 -9.23 -3.70 -8.94
CA VAL A 99 -10.69 -3.86 -8.76
C VAL A 99 -11.20 -3.00 -7.61
N ALA A 100 -10.49 -2.96 -6.48
CA ALA A 100 -10.84 -2.11 -5.35
C ALA A 100 -10.80 -0.62 -5.71
N THR A 101 -9.78 -0.18 -6.45
CA THR A 101 -9.68 1.19 -6.98
C THR A 101 -10.87 1.53 -7.87
N MET A 102 -11.24 0.63 -8.80
CA MET A 102 -12.38 0.85 -9.68
C MET A 102 -13.70 0.97 -8.92
N ILE A 103 -13.95 0.09 -7.96
CA ILE A 103 -15.13 0.17 -7.09
C ILE A 103 -15.11 1.47 -6.27
N GLY A 104 -13.96 1.82 -5.71
CA GLY A 104 -13.77 3.06 -4.95
C GLY A 104 -14.04 4.31 -5.80
N ALA A 105 -13.56 4.34 -7.05
CA ALA A 105 -13.80 5.43 -7.98
C ALA A 105 -15.30 5.57 -8.33
N ILE A 106 -15.99 4.45 -8.56
CA ILE A 106 -17.44 4.45 -8.79
C ILE A 106 -18.19 4.98 -7.55
N ALA A 107 -17.82 4.53 -6.35
CA ALA A 107 -18.43 4.98 -5.12
C ALA A 107 -18.21 6.49 -4.88
N LEU A 108 -17.00 7.00 -5.13
CA LEU A 108 -16.68 8.42 -5.04
C LEU A 108 -17.44 9.26 -6.08
N TYR A 109 -17.59 8.74 -7.30
CA TYR A 109 -18.40 9.39 -8.32
C TYR A 109 -19.85 9.54 -7.88
N VAL A 110 -20.46 8.47 -7.36
CA VAL A 110 -21.83 8.53 -6.82
C VAL A 110 -21.91 9.49 -5.64
N LEU A 111 -20.94 9.47 -4.72
CA LEU A 111 -20.89 10.37 -3.57
C LEU A 111 -20.79 11.85 -3.98
N SER A 112 -20.07 12.14 -5.07
CA SER A 112 -19.91 13.50 -5.60
C SER A 112 -21.22 14.14 -6.07
N LEU A 113 -22.28 13.34 -6.27
CA LEU A 113 -23.64 13.85 -6.58
C LEU A 113 -24.32 14.46 -5.36
N PHE A 114 -23.88 14.10 -4.15
CA PHE A 114 -24.49 14.54 -2.88
C PHE A 114 -23.60 15.52 -2.13
N GLU A 115 -22.27 15.38 -2.25
CA GLU A 115 -21.29 16.22 -1.56
C GLU A 115 -20.26 16.81 -2.51
N ARG A 116 -19.84 18.06 -2.25
CA ARG A 116 -18.73 18.68 -2.98
C ARG A 116 -17.43 18.08 -2.49
N MET A 117 -16.85 17.19 -3.29
CA MET A 117 -15.52 16.63 -3.04
C MET A 117 -14.47 17.47 -3.75
N THR A 118 -13.37 17.77 -3.06
CA THR A 118 -12.22 18.37 -3.74
C THR A 118 -11.51 17.31 -4.60
N GLU A 119 -10.86 17.76 -5.67
CA GLU A 119 -10.04 16.91 -6.54
C GLU A 119 -8.97 16.16 -5.74
N ARG A 120 -8.37 16.84 -4.76
CA ARG A 120 -7.30 16.30 -3.92
C ARG A 120 -7.80 15.22 -2.98
N GLU A 121 -8.92 15.43 -2.31
CA GLU A 121 -9.54 14.40 -1.44
C GLU A 121 -9.90 13.16 -2.25
N THR A 122 -10.45 13.35 -3.44
CA THR A 122 -10.84 12.25 -4.33
C THR A 122 -9.62 11.41 -4.72
N ILE A 123 -8.53 12.04 -5.15
CA ILE A 123 -7.27 11.36 -5.49
C ILE A 123 -6.69 10.64 -4.27
N HIS A 124 -6.70 11.30 -3.11
CA HIS A 124 -6.15 10.76 -1.87
C HIS A 124 -6.88 9.47 -1.45
N VAL A 125 -8.20 9.48 -1.49
CA VAL A 125 -9.02 8.31 -1.14
C VAL A 125 -8.83 7.18 -2.15
N VAL A 126 -8.94 7.46 -3.45
CA VAL A 126 -8.89 6.42 -4.48
C VAL A 126 -7.53 5.71 -4.54
N MET A 127 -6.43 6.48 -4.37
CA MET A 127 -5.07 5.94 -4.23
C MET A 127 -4.93 5.07 -2.99
N THR A 128 -5.49 5.54 -1.85
CA THR A 128 -5.41 4.80 -0.60
C THR A 128 -6.13 3.45 -0.70
N ILE A 129 -7.34 3.42 -1.28
CA ILE A 129 -8.12 2.19 -1.47
C ILE A 129 -7.30 1.16 -2.27
N GLY A 130 -6.74 1.55 -3.40
CA GLY A 130 -5.99 0.64 -4.27
C GLY A 130 -4.74 0.07 -3.61
N ILE A 131 -3.89 0.94 -3.06
CA ILE A 131 -2.64 0.54 -2.42
C ILE A 131 -2.92 -0.33 -1.19
N ALA A 132 -3.86 0.07 -0.35
CA ALA A 132 -4.19 -0.69 0.86
C ALA A 132 -4.75 -2.07 0.53
N ALA A 133 -5.70 -2.16 -0.41
CA ALA A 133 -6.28 -3.44 -0.82
C ALA A 133 -5.22 -4.39 -1.38
N ALA A 134 -4.33 -3.88 -2.24
CA ALA A 134 -3.25 -4.67 -2.82
C ALA A 134 -2.26 -5.17 -1.75
N LEU A 135 -1.81 -4.29 -0.84
CA LEU A 135 -0.90 -4.68 0.24
C LEU A 135 -1.51 -5.68 1.23
N LEU A 136 -2.78 -5.48 1.61
CA LEU A 136 -3.50 -6.40 2.47
C LEU A 136 -3.60 -7.77 1.80
N ARG A 137 -4.03 -7.82 0.54
CA ARG A 137 -4.16 -9.07 -0.21
C ARG A 137 -2.82 -9.79 -0.32
N PHE A 138 -1.77 -9.09 -0.76
CA PHE A 138 -0.43 -9.65 -0.89
C PHE A 138 0.05 -10.23 0.44
N GLY A 139 -0.01 -9.46 1.52
CA GLY A 139 0.48 -9.91 2.81
C GLY A 139 -0.34 -11.06 3.42
N ILE A 140 -1.65 -11.14 3.16
CA ILE A 140 -2.48 -12.29 3.55
C ILE A 140 -2.05 -13.55 2.80
N LEU A 141 -1.83 -13.46 1.49
CA LEU A 141 -1.40 -14.60 0.68
C LEU A 141 -0.02 -15.10 1.08
N GLU A 142 0.93 -14.19 1.29
CA GLU A 142 2.28 -14.53 1.76
C GLU A 142 2.25 -15.21 3.13
N ARG A 143 1.43 -14.70 4.07
CA ARG A 143 1.25 -15.35 5.39
C ARG A 143 0.61 -16.72 5.29
N ARG A 144 -0.30 -16.94 4.32
CA ARG A 144 -0.92 -18.26 4.10
C ARG A 144 0.07 -19.24 3.49
N ALA A 145 0.90 -18.79 2.55
CA ALA A 145 1.95 -19.61 1.96
C ALA A 145 2.92 -20.12 3.04
N LEU A 146 3.37 -19.24 3.94
CA LEU A 146 4.26 -19.62 5.06
C LEU A 146 3.62 -20.57 6.09
N LYS A 147 2.29 -20.64 6.17
CA LYS A 147 1.59 -21.56 7.08
C LYS A 147 1.35 -22.93 6.48
N ASN A 148 1.32 -23.03 5.15
CA ASN A 148 0.92 -24.21 4.41
C ASN A 148 2.09 -24.90 3.68
N GLY A 149 3.26 -24.26 3.62
CA GLY A 149 4.52 -24.85 3.16
C GLY A 149 5.32 -25.42 4.32
#